data_AF-A0A1Q7ZLE6-F1
#
_entry.id   AF-A0A1Q7ZLE6-F1
#
_cell.length_a   1.000
_cell.length_b   1.000
_cell.length_c   1.000
_cell.angle_alpha   90.00
_cell.angle_beta   90.00
_cell.angle_gamma   90.00
#
_symmetry.space_group_name_H-M   'P 1'
#
loop_
_entity.id
_entity.type
_entity.pdbx_description
1 polymer ?
#
loop_
_entity_poly.entity_id
_entity_poly.type
_entity_poly.pdbx_seq_one_letter_code
_entity_poly.pdbx_strand_id
1 'polypeptide(L)'
;MPIEKKQLSMKDIQKFDPTPLYLYTAKDALNRVTVLKEANKDAYLIAGRYSSSTSDHRLYTPLSEEESKEVEKLVRIGRKDATISFL
;
A
#
# COMPACT_ATOMS: atom_id res chain seq x y z
N MET A 1 -15.29 2.04 -17.65
CA MET A 1 -15.53 2.96 -16.52
C MET A 1 -14.18 3.33 -15.92
N PRO A 2 -13.94 4.58 -15.50
CA PRO A 2 -12.70 4.94 -14.83
C PRO A 2 -12.61 4.22 -13.48
N ILE A 3 -11.42 3.73 -13.12
CA ILE A 3 -11.15 3.13 -11.81
C ILE A 3 -11.17 4.26 -10.77
N GLU A 4 -12.02 4.14 -9.75
CA GLU A 4 -12.07 5.10 -8.65
C GLU A 4 -10.81 4.96 -7.78
N LYS A 5 -10.10 6.09 -7.59
CA LYS A 5 -8.84 6.10 -6.83
C LYS A 5 -9.12 6.24 -5.34
N LYS A 6 -8.38 5.48 -4.54
CA LYS A 6 -8.37 5.57 -3.09
C LYS A 6 -7.50 6.73 -2.61
N GLN A 7 -7.90 7.36 -1.51
CA GLN A 7 -7.24 8.55 -0.98
C GLN A 7 -6.66 8.26 0.40
N LEU A 8 -5.43 8.69 0.63
CA LEU A 8 -4.81 8.68 1.95
C LEU A 8 -4.38 10.10 2.29
N SER A 9 -4.87 10.63 3.41
CA SER A 9 -4.56 12.00 3.81
C SER A 9 -3.07 12.16 4.16
N MET A 10 -2.51 13.33 3.87
CA MET A 10 -1.11 13.64 4.24
C MET A 10 -0.90 13.60 5.76
N LYS A 11 -1.94 13.84 6.56
CA LYS A 11 -1.90 13.68 8.03
C LYS A 11 -1.77 12.21 8.44
N ASP A 12 -2.49 11.31 7.79
CA ASP A 12 -2.38 9.88 8.07
C ASP A 12 -1.03 9.32 7.61
N ILE A 13 -0.48 9.82 6.51
CA ILE A 13 0.86 9.44 6.01
C ILE A 13 1.95 9.66 7.07
N GLN A 14 1.82 10.67 7.92
CA GLN A 14 2.79 10.98 8.97
C GLN A 14 2.85 9.91 10.09
N LYS A 15 1.86 9.01 10.16
CA LYS A 15 1.85 7.89 11.12
C LYS A 15 2.75 6.73 10.69
N PHE A 16 3.17 6.71 9.43
CA PHE A 16 3.95 5.64 8.84
C PHE A 16 5.45 5.99 8.77
N ASP A 17 6.28 4.96 8.67
CA ASP A 17 7.70 5.10 8.38
C ASP A 17 7.89 5.91 7.08
N PRO A 18 8.86 6.85 7.02
CA PRO A 18 9.02 7.76 5.88
C PRO A 18 9.44 7.04 4.59
N THR A 19 10.08 5.87 4.73
CA THR A 19 10.49 5.03 3.60
C THR A 19 9.45 3.94 3.38
N PRO A 20 8.58 4.06 2.36
CA PRO A 20 7.61 3.02 2.04
C PRO A 20 8.31 1.75 1.52
N LEU A 21 7.65 0.62 1.72
CA LEU A 21 8.01 -0.64 1.10
C LEU A 21 7.36 -0.69 -0.29
N TYR A 22 8.16 -1.04 -1.29
CA TYR A 22 7.68 -1.21 -2.67
C TYR A 22 7.71 -2.68 -3.05
N LEU A 23 6.54 -3.22 -3.39
CA LEU A 23 6.35 -4.60 -3.83
C LEU A 23 5.90 -4.65 -5.28
N TYR A 24 6.21 -5.73 -5.97
CA TYR A 24 5.84 -5.96 -7.36
C TYR A 24 4.93 -7.18 -7.44
N THR A 25 3.95 -7.13 -8.34
CA THR A 25 3.10 -8.28 -8.66
C THR A 25 3.58 -8.94 -9.94
N ALA A 26 3.27 -10.23 -10.11
CA ALA A 26 3.64 -10.97 -11.32
C ALA A 26 3.08 -10.36 -12.61
N LYS A 27 1.90 -9.71 -12.53
CA LYS A 27 1.26 -9.04 -13.68
C LYS A 27 1.97 -7.77 -14.13
N ASP A 28 2.72 -7.14 -13.24
CA ASP A 28 3.10 -5.73 -13.42
C ASP A 28 4.43 -5.44 -12.73
N ALA A 29 5.49 -6.13 -13.19
CA ALA A 29 6.81 -6.14 -12.57
C ALA A 29 7.52 -4.77 -12.51
N LEU A 30 7.03 -3.78 -13.27
CA LEU A 30 7.54 -2.40 -13.26
C LEU A 30 6.62 -1.46 -12.48
N ASN A 31 5.44 -1.91 -12.08
CA ASN A 31 4.39 -1.10 -11.50
C ASN A 31 4.19 -1.43 -10.01
N ARG A 32 5.00 -0.74 -9.18
CA ARG A 32 5.11 -1.03 -7.75
C ARG A 32 3.85 -0.71 -6.96
N VAL A 33 3.51 -1.62 -6.05
CA VAL A 33 2.54 -1.43 -4.98
C VAL A 33 3.23 -0.75 -3.80
N THR A 34 2.58 0.27 -3.26
CA THR A 34 3.04 0.99 -2.07
C THR A 34 2.50 0.32 -0.82
N VAL A 35 3.38 -0.08 0.08
CA VAL A 35 3.04 -0.59 1.41
C VAL A 35 3.68 0.31 2.45
N LEU A 36 2.86 0.79 3.39
CA LEU A 36 3.27 1.71 4.44
C LEU A 36 3.31 0.95 5.77
N LYS A 37 4.41 1.04 6.50
CA LYS A 37 4.55 0.45 7.84
C LYS A 37 4.26 1.50 8.90
N GLU A 38 3.37 1.24 9.86
CA GLU A 38 3.15 2.16 10.97
C GLU A 38 4.41 2.27 11.83
N ALA A 39 4.77 3.49 12.21
CA ALA A 39 5.97 3.74 13.00
C ALA A 39 5.91 3.00 14.34
N ASN A 40 6.99 2.28 14.68
CA ASN A 40 7.12 1.48 15.91
C ASN A 40 6.08 0.38 16.11
N LYS A 41 5.36 -0.04 15.06
CA LYS A 41 4.42 -1.16 15.11
C LYS A 41 4.71 -2.17 14.00
N ASP A 42 4.33 -3.42 14.23
CA ASP A 42 4.28 -4.43 13.18
C ASP A 42 2.90 -4.41 12.50
N ALA A 43 2.55 -3.25 11.96
CA ALA A 43 1.29 -2.99 11.27
C ALA A 43 1.55 -2.33 9.91
N TYR A 44 0.88 -2.81 8.87
CA TYR A 44 1.13 -2.41 7.48
C TYR A 44 -0.17 -2.06 6.78
N LEU A 45 -0.16 -0.95 6.05
CA LEU A 45 -1.22 -0.55 5.13
C LEU A 45 -0.76 -0.81 3.69
N ILE A 46 -1.45 -1.69 2.99
CA ILE A 46 -1.30 -1.87 1.55
C ILE A 46 -2.13 -0.78 0.87
N ALA A 47 -1.47 0.30 0.44
CA ALA A 47 -2.13 1.47 -0.11
C ALA A 47 -2.56 1.31 -1.57
N GLY A 48 -1.94 0.38 -2.30
CA GLY A 48 -2.16 0.17 -3.73
C GLY A 48 -1.08 0.83 -4.58
N ARG A 49 -1.39 1.08 -5.86
CA ARG A 49 -0.42 1.64 -6.81
C ARG A 49 -0.47 3.15 -6.79
N TYR A 50 0.66 3.80 -6.52
CA TYR A 50 0.69 5.25 -6.48
C TYR A 50 0.29 5.82 -7.84
N SER A 51 -0.69 6.71 -7.84
CA SER A 51 -1.17 7.34 -9.07
C SER A 51 -0.74 8.80 -9.14
N SER A 52 -0.99 9.58 -8.09
CA SER A 52 -0.71 11.03 -8.03
C SER A 52 -0.91 11.55 -6.61
N SER A 53 -0.72 12.83 -6.38
CA SER A 53 -1.06 13.50 -5.12
C SER A 53 -1.72 14.84 -5.38
N THR A 54 -2.56 15.25 -4.43
CA THR A 54 -3.09 16.62 -4.30
C THR A 54 -2.38 17.33 -3.13
N SER A 55 -2.82 18.54 -2.78
CA SER A 55 -2.33 19.27 -1.59
C SER A 55 -2.45 18.43 -0.31
N ASP A 56 -3.57 17.71 -0.18
CA ASP A 56 -3.98 17.10 1.08
C ASP A 56 -3.96 15.57 1.06
N HIS A 57 -3.83 14.94 -0.11
CA HIS A 57 -3.98 13.49 -0.26
C HIS A 57 -2.95 12.88 -1.22
N ARG A 58 -2.56 11.62 -0.94
CA ARG A 58 -2.00 10.72 -1.96
C ARG A 58 -3.11 9.86 -2.53
N LEU A 59 -3.08 9.69 -3.85
CA LEU A 59 -4.05 8.92 -4.61
C LEU A 59 -3.43 7.62 -5.07
N TYR A 60 -4.15 6.53 -4.82
CA TYR A 60 -3.73 5.19 -5.19
C TYR A 60 -4.80 4.51 -6.04
N THR A 61 -4.36 3.78 -7.06
CA THR A 61 -5.22 2.84 -7.76
C THR A 61 -5.35 1.60 -6.87
N PRO A 62 -6.58 1.17 -6.53
CA PRO A 62 -6.80 -0.03 -5.74
C PRO A 62 -6.28 -1.26 -6.48
N LEU A 63 -5.88 -2.26 -5.70
CA LEU A 63 -5.46 -3.55 -6.22
C LEU A 63 -6.68 -4.42 -6.55
N SER A 64 -6.53 -5.36 -7.48
CA SER A 64 -7.51 -6.44 -7.61
C SER A 64 -7.46 -7.37 -6.40
N GLU A 65 -8.44 -8.26 -6.25
CA GLU A 65 -8.45 -9.24 -5.17
C GLU A 65 -7.24 -10.19 -5.23
N GLU A 66 -6.86 -10.63 -6.43
CA GLU A 66 -5.70 -11.49 -6.64
C GLU A 66 -4.40 -10.78 -6.27
N GLU A 67 -4.25 -9.52 -6.69
CA GLU A 67 -3.09 -8.71 -6.35
C GLU A 67 -3.00 -8.42 -4.86
N SER A 68 -4.15 -8.18 -4.21
CA SER A 68 -4.23 -7.96 -2.76
C SER A 68 -3.72 -9.19 -2.01
N LYS A 69 -4.15 -10.40 -2.42
CA LYS A 69 -3.71 -11.68 -1.83
C LYS A 69 -2.22 -11.94 -2.06
N GLU A 70 -1.70 -11.65 -3.25
CA GLU A 70 -0.28 -11.80 -3.58
C GLU A 70 0.57 -10.88 -2.71
N VAL A 71 0.23 -9.59 -2.64
CA VAL A 71 0.96 -8.59 -1.87
C VAL A 71 0.87 -8.88 -0.37
N GLU A 72 -0.29 -9.27 0.15
CA GLU A 72 -0.43 -9.66 1.55
C GLU A 72 0.52 -10.81 1.90
N LYS A 73 0.55 -11.85 1.05
CA LYS A 73 1.48 -12.98 1.23
C LYS A 73 2.93 -12.50 1.27
N LEU A 74 3.32 -11.61 0.37
CA LEU A 74 4.68 -11.04 0.34
C LEU A 74 5.01 -10.25 1.61
N VAL A 75 4.09 -9.44 2.13
CA VAL A 75 4.28 -8.70 3.38
C VAL A 75 4.47 -9.66 4.56
N ARG A 76 3.67 -10.73 4.63
CA ARG A 76 3.74 -11.75 5.69
C ARG A 76 5.00 -12.61 5.64
N ILE A 77 5.73 -12.66 4.50
CA ILE A 77 7.02 -13.35 4.44
C ILE A 77 7.99 -12.62 5.39
N GLY A 78 8.32 -13.28 6.51
CA GLY A 78 9.15 -12.74 7.58
C GLY A 78 8.39 -11.95 8.65
N ARG A 79 7.06 -11.85 8.58
CA ARG A 79 6.20 -11.03 9.47
C ARG A 79 4.85 -11.70 9.71
N LYS A 80 4.88 -12.92 10.26
CA LYS A 80 3.69 -13.79 10.34
C LYS A 80 2.54 -13.16 11.14
N ASP A 81 2.88 -12.45 12.21
CA ASP A 81 1.92 -11.87 13.16
C ASP A 81 1.58 -10.39 12.87
N ALA A 82 2.07 -9.85 11.74
CA ALA A 82 1.81 -8.48 11.37
C ALA A 82 0.31 -8.22 11.12
N THR A 83 -0.16 -7.09 11.61
CA THR A 83 -1.48 -6.57 11.26
C THR A 83 -1.43 -5.97 9.86
N ILE A 84 -2.31 -6.39 8.97
CA ILE A 84 -2.35 -5.89 7.59
C ILE A 84 -3.74 -5.32 7.31
N SER A 85 -3.76 -4.10 6.77
CA SER A 85 -4.97 -3.42 6.30
C SER A 85 -4.80 -2.96 4.85
N PHE A 86 -5.91 -2.68 4.20
CA PHE A 86 -5.98 -2.21 2.81
C PHE A 86 -6.70 -0.87 2.76
N LEU A 87 -6.30 -0.01 1.83
CA LEU A 87 -6.89 1.32 1.63
C LEU A 87 -8.18 1.28 0.78
#